data_AF-Q54YP6-F1
#
_entry.id   AF-Q54YP6-F1
#
_cell.length_a   1.000
_cell.length_b   1.000
_cell.length_c   1.000
_cell.angle_alpha   90.00
_cell.angle_beta   90.00
_cell.angle_gamma   90.00
#
_symmetry.space_group_name_H-M   'P 1'
#
loop_
_entity.id
_entity.type
_entity.pdbx_description
1 polymer ?
#
loop_
_entity_poly.entity_id
_entity_poly.type
_entity_poly.pdbx_seq_one_letter_code
_entity_poly.pdbx_strand_id
1 'polypeptide(L)'
;MFGIFNHLNNTTSSTKITPITVSIEYETKDILVDSDAEKYECNYYSEYSIGNHASALQCKEGHLVCSNCWESHLRTKKDCMICKMPISELSRNRIFENEYSD
;
A
#
# COMPACT_ATOMS: atom_id res chain seq x y z
N MET A 1 -11.66 34.84 47.53
CA MET A 1 -10.30 35.39 47.27
C MET A 1 -9.96 34.97 45.85
N PHE A 2 -9.52 35.90 45.00
CA PHE A 2 -9.36 35.81 43.53
C PHE A 2 -10.69 35.65 42.76
N GLY A 3 -11.02 36.41 41.73
CA GLY A 3 -10.36 37.50 41.01
C GLY A 3 -11.24 37.84 39.80
N ILE A 4 -11.48 39.12 39.55
CA ILE A 4 -12.21 39.66 38.39
C ILE A 4 -11.28 39.57 37.15
N PHE A 5 -11.85 39.79 35.95
CA PHE A 5 -11.23 40.03 34.63
C PHE A 5 -11.14 38.77 33.74
N ASN A 6 -11.63 38.75 32.50
CA ASN A 6 -11.54 39.78 31.46
C ASN A 6 -12.78 39.79 30.54
N HIS A 7 -13.30 41.00 30.27
CA HIS A 7 -14.08 41.29 29.07
C HIS A 7 -13.12 41.30 27.87
N LEU A 8 -13.20 40.28 27.02
CA LEU A 8 -12.63 40.31 25.67
C LEU A 8 -13.76 40.57 24.69
N ASN A 9 -14.00 41.85 24.41
CA ASN A 9 -14.76 42.26 23.23
C ASN A 9 -13.86 42.06 22.01
N ASN A 10 -13.88 40.88 21.41
CA ASN A 10 -13.30 40.66 20.09
C ASN A 10 -14.43 40.74 19.06
N THR A 11 -14.59 41.91 18.46
CA THR A 11 -15.36 42.11 17.24
C THR A 11 -14.68 41.37 16.10
N THR A 12 -14.95 40.09 15.97
CA THR A 12 -14.62 39.31 14.77
C THR A 12 -15.64 39.66 13.70
N SER A 13 -15.22 40.48 12.74
CA SER A 13 -15.93 40.68 11.48
C SER A 13 -16.21 39.30 10.89
N SER A 14 -17.49 38.96 10.74
CA SER A 14 -17.91 37.68 10.18
C SER A 14 -17.42 37.60 8.74
N THR A 15 -16.40 36.78 8.48
CA THR A 15 -16.01 36.40 7.13
C THR A 15 -17.21 35.75 6.48
N LYS A 16 -17.89 36.46 5.58
CA LYS A 16 -18.99 35.90 4.79
C LYS A 16 -18.42 34.86 3.83
N ILE A 17 -18.51 33.60 4.21
CA ILE A 17 -18.27 32.48 3.29
C ILE A 17 -19.46 32.47 2.32
N THR A 18 -19.20 32.71 1.03
CA THR A 18 -20.20 32.51 -0.02
C THR A 18 -20.03 31.07 -0.53
N PRO A 19 -20.99 30.16 -0.28
CA PRO A 19 -20.90 28.81 -0.81
C PRO A 19 -20.96 28.86 -2.34
N ILE A 20 -19.99 28.22 -2.99
CA ILE A 20 -20.00 27.98 -4.44
C ILE A 20 -20.44 26.52 -4.62
N THR A 21 -21.50 26.30 -5.38
CA THR A 21 -21.88 24.96 -5.81
C THR A 21 -21.02 24.56 -6.99
N VAL A 22 -20.21 23.52 -6.82
CA VAL A 22 -19.43 22.88 -7.90
C VAL A 22 -20.01 21.50 -8.12
N SER A 23 -20.43 21.21 -9.35
CA SER A 23 -20.81 19.85 -9.74
C SER A 23 -19.54 19.03 -9.87
N ILE A 24 -19.37 18.03 -9.00
CA ILE A 24 -18.30 17.03 -9.12
C ILE A 24 -18.89 15.82 -9.85
N GLU A 25 -18.39 15.54 -11.04
CA GLU A 25 -18.68 14.30 -11.75
C GLU A 25 -17.66 13.25 -11.30
N TYR A 26 -18.15 12.09 -10.84
CA TYR A 26 -17.34 10.91 -10.52
C TYR A 26 -18.09 9.65 -10.95
N GLU A 27 -17.35 8.64 -11.37
CA GLU A 27 -17.85 7.28 -11.57
C GLU A 27 -17.69 6.48 -10.27
N THR A 28 -18.48 5.41 -10.10
CA THR A 28 -18.32 4.52 -8.93
C THR A 28 -16.90 4.00 -8.79
N LYS A 29 -16.20 3.72 -9.90
CA LYS A 29 -14.79 3.32 -9.93
C LYS A 29 -13.83 4.37 -9.33
N ASP A 30 -14.23 5.64 -9.30
CA ASP A 30 -13.40 6.73 -8.76
C ASP A 30 -13.53 6.84 -7.22
N ILE A 31 -14.59 6.25 -6.66
CA ILE A 31 -14.83 6.22 -5.20
C ILE A 31 -14.31 4.92 -4.60
N LEU A 32 -14.47 3.81 -5.34
CA LEU A 32 -14.05 2.50 -4.85
C LEU A 32 -12.52 2.47 -4.79
N VAL A 33 -11.99 2.22 -3.59
CA VAL A 33 -10.60 1.80 -3.43
C VAL A 33 -10.49 0.46 -4.14
N ASP A 34 -9.66 0.39 -5.19
CA ASP A 34 -9.34 -0.88 -5.83
C ASP A 34 -8.98 -1.89 -4.74
N SER A 35 -9.61 -3.07 -4.80
CA SER A 35 -9.30 -4.14 -3.86
C SER A 35 -7.79 -4.39 -3.89
N ASP A 36 -7.14 -4.32 -2.74
CA ASP A 36 -5.70 -4.62 -2.58
C ASP A 36 -5.35 -6.06 -2.99
N ALA A 37 -6.34 -6.89 -3.36
CA ALA A 37 -6.15 -8.22 -3.92
C ALA A 37 -5.18 -8.23 -5.12
N GLU A 38 -5.23 -7.22 -6.00
CA GLU A 38 -4.31 -7.14 -7.15
C GLU A 38 -2.88 -6.78 -6.76
N LYS A 39 -2.66 -6.17 -5.58
CA LYS A 39 -1.33 -5.73 -5.13
C LYS A 39 -0.37 -6.88 -4.89
N TYR A 40 -0.87 -8.11 -4.81
CA TYR A 40 -0.08 -9.28 -4.45
C TYR A 40 -0.25 -10.44 -5.43
N GLU A 41 -0.40 -10.14 -6.72
CA GLU A 41 -0.28 -11.14 -7.76
C GLU A 41 1.19 -11.36 -8.14
N CYS A 42 1.61 -12.62 -8.29
CA CYS A 42 2.95 -12.90 -8.79
C CYS A 42 2.94 -12.80 -10.31
N ASN A 43 3.14 -11.59 -10.81
CA ASN A 43 3.11 -11.29 -12.24
C ASN A 43 4.24 -11.94 -13.07
N TYR A 44 5.11 -12.74 -12.45
CA TYR A 44 6.20 -13.42 -13.15
C TYR A 44 5.77 -14.75 -13.80
N TYR A 45 4.79 -15.45 -13.21
CA TYR A 45 4.16 -16.64 -13.80
C TYR A 45 2.68 -16.58 -13.44
N SER A 46 1.82 -16.39 -14.46
CA SER A 46 0.36 -16.19 -14.32
C SER A 46 -0.39 -17.33 -13.60
N GLU A 47 0.28 -18.44 -13.32
CA GLU A 47 -0.30 -19.63 -12.68
C GLU A 47 -0.21 -19.59 -11.14
N TYR A 48 0.44 -18.59 -10.55
CA TYR A 48 0.63 -18.51 -9.11
C TYR A 48 0.22 -17.14 -8.57
N SER A 49 -0.91 -17.03 -7.87
CA SER A 49 -1.22 -15.83 -7.07
C SER A 49 -0.45 -15.90 -5.75
N ILE A 50 0.20 -14.81 -5.32
CA ILE A 50 0.90 -14.81 -4.02
C ILE A 50 -0.14 -14.99 -2.90
N GLY A 51 -1.37 -14.47 -3.09
CA GLY A 51 -2.48 -14.64 -2.15
C GLY A 51 -2.88 -16.09 -1.84
N ASN A 52 -2.57 -17.06 -2.71
CA ASN A 52 -2.84 -18.49 -2.44
C ASN A 52 -1.64 -19.25 -1.87
N HIS A 53 -0.49 -18.58 -1.70
CA HIS A 53 0.73 -19.20 -1.24
C HIS A 53 1.29 -18.42 -0.06
N ALA A 54 1.10 -18.97 1.14
CA ALA A 54 1.63 -18.48 2.42
C ALA A 54 3.17 -18.31 2.48
N SER A 55 3.88 -18.48 1.36
CA SER A 55 5.33 -18.34 1.28
C SER A 55 5.71 -17.42 0.11
N ALA A 56 5.56 -16.12 0.34
CA ALA A 56 6.17 -15.09 -0.47
C ALA A 56 7.53 -14.71 0.11
N LEU A 57 8.53 -14.53 -0.75
CA LEU A 57 9.84 -14.07 -0.36
C LEU A 57 10.16 -12.75 -1.04
N GLN A 58 10.93 -11.91 -0.36
CA GLN A 58 11.35 -10.61 -0.88
C GLN A 58 12.86 -10.52 -1.04
N CYS A 59 13.28 -9.81 -2.09
CA CYS A 59 14.66 -9.37 -2.22
C CYS A 59 14.96 -8.20 -1.27
N LYS A 60 16.24 -7.81 -1.15
CA LYS A 60 16.69 -6.68 -0.33
C LYS A 60 16.06 -5.32 -0.68
N GLU A 61 15.57 -5.17 -1.92
CA GLU A 61 14.88 -3.96 -2.39
C GLU A 61 13.36 -4.03 -2.15
N GLY A 62 12.85 -5.07 -1.47
CA GLY A 62 11.43 -5.20 -1.12
C GLY A 62 10.53 -5.84 -2.18
N HIS A 63 11.05 -6.22 -3.36
CA HIS A 63 10.24 -6.91 -4.38
C HIS A 63 9.81 -8.30 -3.92
N LEU A 64 8.49 -8.51 -3.80
CA LEU A 64 7.85 -9.72 -3.32
C LEU A 64 7.47 -10.65 -4.48
N VAL A 65 7.85 -11.91 -4.38
CA VAL A 65 7.53 -12.94 -5.38
C VAL A 65 7.30 -14.28 -4.67
N CYS A 66 6.44 -15.14 -5.26
CA CYS A 66 6.14 -16.46 -4.74
C CYS A 66 7.41 -17.33 -4.59
N SER A 67 7.48 -18.20 -3.57
CA SER A 67 8.66 -19.06 -3.35
C SER A 67 9.00 -19.95 -4.56
N ASN A 68 7.98 -20.52 -5.23
CA ASN A 68 8.18 -21.35 -6.44
C ASN A 68 8.81 -20.56 -7.60
N CYS A 69 8.42 -19.30 -7.72
CA CYS A 69 8.86 -18.37 -8.76
C CYS A 69 10.32 -17.97 -8.50
N TRP A 70 10.68 -17.70 -7.24
CA TRP A 70 12.06 -17.52 -6.83
C TRP A 70 12.91 -18.75 -7.11
N GLU A 71 12.44 -19.94 -6.72
CA GLU A 71 13.17 -21.18 -6.94
C GLU A 71 13.44 -21.41 -8.43
N SER A 72 12.41 -21.24 -9.27
CA SER A 72 12.50 -21.40 -10.73
C SER A 72 13.47 -20.40 -11.35
N HIS A 73 13.37 -19.12 -10.99
CA HIS A 73 14.25 -18.08 -11.52
C HIS A 73 15.70 -18.26 -11.07
N LEU A 74 15.92 -18.51 -9.78
CA LEU A 74 17.24 -18.66 -9.19
C LEU A 74 18.00 -19.91 -9.64
N ARG A 75 17.33 -20.87 -10.29
CA ARG A 75 18.00 -21.98 -11.00
C ARG A 75 18.78 -21.50 -12.22
N THR A 76 18.39 -20.38 -12.84
CA THR A 76 18.99 -19.87 -14.08
C THR A 76 19.74 -18.56 -13.89
N LYS A 77 19.23 -17.63 -13.07
CA LYS A 77 19.79 -16.30 -12.87
C LYS A 77 19.82 -15.96 -11.39
N LYS A 78 20.95 -15.46 -10.90
CA LYS A 78 21.12 -15.07 -9.48
C LYS A 78 20.83 -13.60 -9.25
N ASP A 79 19.73 -13.11 -9.82
CA ASP A 79 19.29 -11.71 -9.74
C ASP A 79 17.79 -11.61 -9.40
N CYS A 80 17.36 -10.42 -8.99
CA CYS A 80 15.96 -10.15 -8.73
C CYS A 80 15.16 -10.16 -10.04
N MET A 81 14.03 -10.88 -10.07
CA MET A 81 13.11 -10.91 -11.22
C MET A 81 12.59 -9.52 -11.62
N ILE A 82 12.54 -8.57 -10.69
CA ILE A 82 12.01 -7.21 -10.91
C ILE A 82 13.16 -6.21 -11.08
N CYS A 83 13.97 -5.95 -10.04
CA CYS A 83 15.02 -4.93 -10.12
C CYS A 83 16.36 -5.38 -10.71
N LYS A 84 16.53 -6.66 -11.04
CA LYS A 84 17.78 -7.22 -11.61
C LYS A 84 19.04 -7.09 -10.73
N MET A 85 18.87 -6.68 -9.47
CA MET A 85 19.97 -6.66 -8.50
C MET A 85 20.38 -8.08 -8.12
N PRO A 86 21.68 -8.37 -7.91
CA PRO A 86 22.13 -9.69 -7.46
C PRO A 86 21.46 -10.13 -6.16
N ILE A 87 21.10 -11.41 -6.08
CA ILE A 87 20.47 -12.04 -4.91
C ILE A 87 21.51 -12.85 -4.15
N SER A 88 21.89 -12.36 -2.97
CA SER A 88 22.65 -13.12 -1.96
C SER A 88 21.73 -13.90 -1.03
N GLU A 89 20.61 -13.31 -0.66
CA GLU A 89 19.62 -13.87 0.26
C GLU A 89 18.21 -13.39 -0.10
N LEU A 90 17.23 -14.19 0.31
CA LEU A 90 15.81 -13.84 0.28
C LEU A 90 15.30 -13.79 1.72
N SER A 91 14.42 -12.84 2.01
CA SER A 91 13.81 -12.69 3.32
C SER A 91 12.30 -12.96 3.27
N ARG A 92 11.74 -13.37 4.41
CA ARG A 92 10.29 -13.47 4.57
C ARG A 92 9.69 -12.07 4.73
N ASN A 93 8.48 -11.88 4.22
CA ASN A 93 7.71 -10.67 4.47
C ASN A 93 6.62 -10.97 5.52
N ARG A 94 6.85 -10.60 6.78
CA ARG A 94 5.91 -10.88 7.89
C ARG A 94 4.60 -10.10 7.77
N ILE A 95 4.62 -8.93 7.13
CA ILE A 95 3.41 -8.13 6.91
C ILE A 95 2.50 -8.90 5.95
N PHE A 96 3.07 -9.29 4.80
CA PHE A 96 2.39 -10.11 3.82
C PHE A 96 1.87 -11.42 4.41
N GLU A 97 2.71 -12.13 5.18
CA GLU A 97 2.28 -13.37 5.83
C GLU A 97 1.10 -13.12 6.76
N ASN A 98 1.14 -12.09 7.62
CA ASN A 98 0.04 -11.81 8.53
C ASN A 98 -1.25 -11.38 7.82
N GLU A 99 -1.16 -10.71 6.67
CA GLU A 99 -2.32 -10.27 5.86
C GLU A 99 -2.99 -11.43 5.11
N TYR A 100 -2.25 -12.51 4.81
CA TYR A 100 -2.69 -13.62 3.95
C TYR A 100 -2.64 -15.01 4.63
N SER A 101 -2.47 -15.07 5.96
CA SER A 101 -2.42 -16.34 6.72
C SER A 101 -3.78 -16.83 7.24
N ASP A 102 -4.89 -16.38 6.64
CA ASP A 102 -6.26 -16.79 7.02
C ASP A 102 -6.68 -18.13 6.39
#